data_AF-E0W3T8-F1
#
_entry.id   AF-E0W3T8-F1
#
_cell.length_a   1.000
_cell.length_b   1.000
_cell.length_c   1.000
_cell.angle_alpha   90.00
_cell.angle_beta   90.00
_cell.angle_gamma   90.00
#
_symmetry.space_group_name_H-M   'P 1'
#
loop_
_entity.id
_entity.type
_entity.pdbx_description
1 polymer ?
#
loop_
_entity_poly.entity_id
_entity_poly.type
_entity_poly.pdbx_seq_one_letter_code
_entity_poly.pdbx_strand_id
1 'polypeptide(L)'
;MEENHMGWKLVWGVRQDVVNLFKAFASTNTMTFDGFSKAWKKMNFSQIFREPVKIRLTKSEWEEIQSIISLCKKTNLNSGGFIFMKLFLNKAFLFTSTIRTSGLEIGYKKYFKKKNTGLSGHLELGLLNRPLLNEQLVSSLVSLEELYCKKKQELLGKKNLEFIDKNFAVNLKSELDEYTAKLRKITPDHEDKNQSNQNEENDSDSNSLNVNNSKIKNKSEINSLINKKNKRKKMALKFYLAKKKAELYLEKIKQERLMENFNGMPSDNDLQFKLPELDFT
;
A
#
# COMPACT_ATOMS: atom_id res chain seq x y z
N MET A 1 -6.92 -46.14 -8.83
CA MET A 1 -6.58 -45.01 -9.72
C MET A 1 -7.58 -43.91 -9.41
N GLU A 2 -7.19 -42.97 -8.55
CA GLU A 2 -8.04 -41.85 -8.15
C GLU A 2 -7.66 -40.64 -9.01
N GLU A 3 -8.59 -40.22 -9.86
CA GLU A 3 -8.45 -39.02 -10.68
C GLU A 3 -8.52 -37.78 -9.78
N ASN A 4 -7.36 -37.15 -9.60
CA ASN A 4 -7.23 -35.82 -9.01
C ASN A 4 -7.83 -34.75 -9.94
N HIS A 5 -9.16 -34.67 -9.97
CA HIS A 5 -9.81 -33.48 -10.50
C HIS A 5 -9.64 -32.34 -9.51
N MET A 6 -8.71 -31.42 -9.80
CA MET A 6 -8.72 -30.04 -9.29
C MET A 6 -9.98 -29.34 -9.79
N GLY A 7 -11.13 -29.71 -9.22
CA GLY A 7 -12.40 -29.08 -9.46
C GLY A 7 -12.38 -27.71 -8.82
N TRP A 8 -12.48 -26.68 -9.66
CA TRP A 8 -12.75 -25.33 -9.22
C TRP A 8 -14.04 -25.36 -8.42
N LYS A 9 -13.93 -25.32 -7.09
CA LYS A 9 -15.07 -25.46 -6.18
C LYS A 9 -15.83 -24.13 -6.18
N LEU A 10 -16.64 -23.94 -7.22
CA LEU A 10 -17.58 -22.83 -7.29
C LEU A 10 -18.43 -22.83 -6.00
N VAL A 11 -18.49 -21.67 -5.36
CA VAL A 11 -19.27 -21.47 -4.14
C VAL A 11 -20.72 -21.89 -4.42
N TRP A 12 -21.28 -22.75 -3.57
CA TRP A 12 -22.57 -23.41 -3.79
C TRP A 12 -23.71 -22.46 -4.18
N GLY A 13 -23.69 -21.21 -3.66
CA GLY A 13 -24.65 -20.16 -4.04
C GLY A 13 -24.56 -19.76 -5.51
N VAL A 14 -23.36 -19.57 -6.06
CA VAL A 14 -23.17 -19.23 -7.48
C VAL A 14 -23.66 -20.36 -8.38
N ARG A 15 -23.45 -21.62 -7.98
CA ARG A 15 -23.97 -22.78 -8.72
C ARG A 15 -25.50 -22.76 -8.76
N GLN A 16 -26.15 -22.49 -7.64
CA GLN A 16 -27.62 -22.43 -7.58
C GLN A 16 -28.17 -21.26 -8.39
N ASP A 17 -27.51 -20.10 -8.34
CA ASP A 17 -27.95 -18.91 -9.08
C ASP A 17 -27.78 -19.10 -10.60
N VAL A 18 -26.71 -19.76 -11.04
CA VAL A 18 -26.51 -20.14 -12.45
C VAL A 18 -27.56 -21.17 -12.88
N VAL A 19 -27.87 -22.17 -12.05
CA VAL A 19 -28.96 -23.13 -12.32
C VAL A 19 -30.31 -22.42 -12.43
N ASN A 20 -30.58 -21.46 -11.54
CA ASN A 20 -31.81 -20.67 -11.57
C ASN A 20 -31.88 -19.76 -12.80
N LEU A 21 -30.75 -19.20 -13.24
CA LEU A 21 -30.63 -18.44 -14.49
C LEU A 21 -30.98 -19.30 -15.71
N PHE A 22 -30.42 -20.52 -15.79
CA PHE A 22 -30.74 -21.42 -16.89
C PHE A 22 -32.19 -21.88 -16.86
N LYS A 23 -32.79 -22.10 -15.68
CA LYS A 23 -34.23 -22.38 -15.56
C LYS A 23 -35.09 -21.19 -16.02
N ALA A 24 -34.71 -19.97 -15.63
CA ALA A 24 -35.40 -18.76 -16.04
C ALA A 24 -35.29 -18.52 -17.55
N PHE A 25 -34.13 -18.83 -18.15
CA PHE A 25 -33.93 -18.76 -19.60
C PHE A 25 -34.69 -19.86 -20.34
N ALA A 26 -34.68 -21.10 -19.86
CA ALA A 26 -35.48 -22.18 -20.47
C ALA A 26 -36.98 -21.84 -20.48
N SER A 27 -37.45 -21.08 -19.50
CA SER A 27 -38.84 -20.62 -19.42
C SER A 27 -39.20 -19.53 -20.43
N THR A 28 -38.24 -18.88 -21.10
CA THR A 28 -38.53 -17.86 -22.13
C THR A 28 -38.90 -18.45 -23.49
N ASN A 29 -38.86 -19.79 -23.63
CA ASN A 29 -39.15 -20.56 -24.85
C ASN A 29 -38.45 -20.03 -26.13
N THR A 30 -37.31 -19.35 -25.94
CA THR A 30 -36.52 -18.75 -27.01
C THR A 30 -35.06 -19.03 -26.72
N MET A 31 -34.36 -19.72 -27.64
CA MET A 31 -32.91 -19.94 -27.53
C MET A 31 -32.09 -18.78 -28.12
N THR A 32 -32.66 -17.57 -28.14
CA THR A 32 -31.98 -16.38 -28.66
C THR A 32 -31.26 -15.65 -27.54
N PHE A 33 -30.23 -14.90 -27.90
CA PHE A 33 -29.51 -14.05 -26.95
C PHE A 33 -30.42 -13.04 -26.24
N ASP A 34 -31.49 -12.58 -26.90
CA ASP A 34 -32.47 -11.67 -26.30
C ASP A 34 -33.24 -12.34 -25.14
N GLY A 35 -33.67 -13.60 -25.31
CA GLY A 35 -34.29 -14.39 -24.25
C GLY A 35 -33.37 -14.56 -23.04
N PHE A 36 -32.09 -14.84 -23.30
CA PHE A 36 -31.08 -14.98 -22.25
C PHE A 36 -30.83 -13.65 -21.53
N SER A 37 -30.69 -12.55 -22.27
CA SER A 37 -30.49 -11.21 -21.72
C SER A 37 -31.66 -10.75 -20.86
N LYS A 38 -32.89 -11.07 -21.26
CA LYS A 38 -34.11 -10.82 -20.46
C LYS A 38 -34.11 -11.61 -19.16
N ALA A 39 -33.79 -12.91 -19.19
CA ALA A 39 -33.68 -13.74 -17.98
C ALA A 39 -32.57 -13.23 -17.05
N TRP A 40 -31.41 -12.89 -17.60
CA TRP A 40 -30.27 -12.32 -16.90
C TRP A 40 -30.60 -10.98 -16.20
N LYS A 41 -31.27 -10.07 -16.91
CA LYS A 41 -31.73 -8.78 -16.36
C LYS A 41 -32.80 -8.97 -15.30
N LYS A 42 -33.78 -9.85 -15.53
CA LYS A 42 -34.88 -10.16 -14.60
C LYS A 42 -34.38 -10.69 -13.26
N MET A 43 -33.34 -11.52 -13.29
CA MET A 43 -32.70 -12.04 -12.07
C MET A 43 -31.73 -11.05 -11.41
N ASN A 44 -31.67 -9.79 -11.89
CA ASN A 44 -30.74 -8.78 -11.38
C ASN A 44 -29.26 -9.20 -11.40
N PHE A 45 -28.87 -10.17 -12.22
CA PHE A 45 -27.46 -10.56 -12.37
C PHE A 45 -26.61 -9.39 -12.87
N SER A 46 -27.20 -8.50 -13.68
CA SER A 46 -26.56 -7.24 -14.07
C SER A 46 -26.20 -6.34 -12.88
N GLN A 47 -26.92 -6.42 -11.75
CA GLN A 47 -26.64 -5.65 -10.53
C GLN A 47 -25.36 -6.10 -9.83
N ILE A 48 -24.94 -7.36 -10.02
CA ILE A 48 -23.64 -7.86 -9.57
C ILE A 48 -22.50 -7.04 -10.20
N PHE A 49 -22.76 -6.43 -11.37
CA PHE A 49 -21.80 -5.64 -12.15
C PHE A 49 -22.21 -4.16 -12.31
N ARG A 50 -23.23 -3.66 -11.59
CA ARG A 50 -23.75 -2.29 -11.80
C ARG A 50 -22.85 -1.20 -11.25
N GLU A 51 -22.03 -1.49 -10.26
CA GLU A 51 -20.93 -0.60 -9.92
C GLU A 51 -19.67 -1.10 -10.63
N PRO A 52 -18.94 -0.25 -11.39
CA PRO A 52 -17.63 -0.63 -11.88
C PRO A 52 -16.82 -1.09 -10.68
N VAL A 53 -16.27 -2.30 -10.76
CA VAL A 53 -15.52 -2.90 -9.66
C VAL A 53 -14.40 -1.94 -9.29
N LYS A 54 -14.52 -1.29 -8.13
CA LYS A 54 -13.52 -0.34 -7.65
C LYS A 54 -12.40 -1.10 -6.97
N ILE A 55 -11.18 -0.87 -7.45
CA ILE A 55 -9.93 -1.37 -6.88
C ILE A 55 -9.68 -0.58 -5.60
N ARG A 56 -9.76 -1.27 -4.45
CA ARG A 56 -9.47 -0.65 -3.16
C ARG A 56 -7.97 -0.53 -2.97
N LEU A 57 -7.52 0.65 -2.60
CA LEU A 57 -6.12 0.95 -2.35
C LEU A 57 -5.93 1.61 -1.00
N THR A 58 -5.01 1.06 -0.22
CA THR A 58 -4.48 1.71 0.98
C THR A 58 -3.40 2.72 0.61
N LYS A 59 -3.04 3.57 1.58
CA LYS A 59 -1.97 4.56 1.40
C LYS A 59 -0.63 3.91 1.02
N SER A 60 -0.26 2.80 1.65
CA SER A 60 0.99 2.09 1.33
C SER A 60 0.96 1.48 -0.07
N GLU A 61 -0.16 0.85 -0.46
CA GLU A 61 -0.32 0.29 -1.81
C GLU A 61 -0.30 1.40 -2.88
N TRP A 62 -0.81 2.58 -2.56
CA TRP A 62 -0.72 3.74 -3.44
C TRP A 62 0.74 4.19 -3.66
N GLU A 63 1.54 4.26 -2.60
CA GLU A 63 2.97 4.59 -2.69
C GLU A 63 3.73 3.56 -3.54
N GLU A 64 3.41 2.27 -3.41
CA GLU A 64 3.97 1.21 -4.26
C GLU A 64 3.60 1.41 -5.74
N ILE A 65 2.33 1.70 -6.04
CA ILE A 65 1.87 1.97 -7.40
C ILE A 65 2.58 3.20 -7.99
N GLN A 66 2.80 4.26 -7.21
CA GLN A 66 3.56 5.42 -7.67
C GLN A 66 5.01 5.08 -8.00
N SER A 67 5.62 4.16 -7.25
CA SER A 67 6.96 3.65 -7.57
C SER A 67 7.00 2.90 -8.89
N ILE A 68 5.97 2.08 -9.19
CA ILE A 68 5.83 1.34 -10.45
C ILE A 68 5.64 2.30 -11.63
N ILE A 69 4.78 3.31 -11.49
CA ILE A 69 4.57 4.33 -12.53
C ILE A 69 5.88 5.06 -12.83
N SER A 70 6.64 5.40 -11.78
CA SER A 70 7.94 6.06 -11.92
C SER A 70 8.94 5.17 -12.65
N LEU A 71 8.92 3.86 -12.39
CA LEU A 71 9.73 2.88 -13.10
C LEU A 71 9.32 2.77 -14.57
N CYS A 72 8.02 2.67 -14.88
CA CYS A 72 7.52 2.64 -16.26
C CYS A 72 7.94 3.87 -17.07
N LYS A 73 7.95 5.06 -16.43
CA LYS A 73 8.47 6.29 -17.06
C LYS A 73 9.96 6.19 -17.36
N LYS A 74 10.77 5.69 -16.41
CA LYS A 74 12.22 5.53 -16.59
C LYS A 74 12.56 4.52 -17.69
N THR A 75 11.75 3.48 -17.85
CA THR A 75 11.97 2.42 -18.84
C THR A 75 11.27 2.68 -20.18
N ASN A 76 10.67 3.86 -20.38
CA ASN A 76 9.88 4.21 -21.57
C ASN A 76 8.75 3.20 -21.89
N LEU A 77 8.22 2.51 -20.87
CA LEU A 77 7.05 1.63 -21.00
C LEU A 77 5.76 2.45 -20.96
N ASN A 78 5.51 3.16 -22.05
CA ASN A 78 4.38 4.10 -22.20
C ASN A 78 3.01 3.42 -21.97
N SER A 79 2.89 2.14 -22.31
CA SER A 79 1.68 1.34 -22.11
C SER A 79 1.31 1.15 -20.63
N GLY A 80 2.29 0.96 -19.74
CA GLY A 80 2.02 0.83 -18.30
C GLY A 80 1.47 2.13 -17.69
N GLY A 81 2.08 3.27 -18.06
CA GLY A 81 1.59 4.60 -17.67
C GLY A 81 0.19 4.89 -18.21
N PHE A 82 -0.07 4.54 -19.48
CA PHE A 82 -1.38 4.73 -20.11
C PHE A 82 -2.49 3.93 -19.44
N ILE A 83 -2.27 2.64 -19.17
CA ILE A 83 -3.24 1.77 -18.47
C ILE A 83 -3.59 2.37 -17.11
N PHE A 84 -2.57 2.76 -16.35
CA PHE A 84 -2.77 3.37 -15.04
C PHE A 84 -3.59 4.66 -15.12
N MET A 85 -3.21 5.59 -16.02
CA MET A 85 -3.94 6.85 -16.20
C MET A 85 -5.38 6.62 -16.64
N LYS A 86 -5.64 5.61 -17.49
CA LYS A 86 -6.98 5.25 -17.92
C LYS A 86 -7.83 4.73 -16.76
N LEU A 87 -7.27 3.87 -15.90
CA LEU A 87 -7.94 3.40 -14.67
C LEU A 87 -8.24 4.55 -13.71
N PHE A 88 -7.31 5.49 -13.58
CA PHE A 88 -7.48 6.68 -12.73
C PHE A 88 -8.59 7.60 -13.24
N LEU A 89 -8.59 7.94 -14.53
CA LEU A 89 -9.64 8.76 -15.17
C LEU A 89 -11.03 8.12 -15.08
N ASN A 90 -11.10 6.80 -15.18
CA ASN A 90 -12.34 6.04 -15.04
C ASN A 90 -12.80 5.90 -13.58
N LYS A 91 -12.13 6.55 -12.61
CA LYS A 91 -12.43 6.46 -11.18
C LYS A 91 -12.48 5.02 -10.67
N ALA A 92 -11.58 4.17 -11.20
CA ALA A 92 -11.52 2.76 -10.84
C ALA A 92 -10.94 2.51 -9.44
N PHE A 93 -10.33 3.51 -8.80
CA PHE A 93 -9.72 3.36 -7.48
C PHE A 93 -10.61 3.89 -6.35
N LEU A 94 -10.67 3.15 -5.25
CA LEU A 94 -11.31 3.55 -3.99
C LEU A 94 -10.27 3.55 -2.88
N PHE A 95 -9.92 4.73 -2.37
CA PHE A 95 -8.94 4.83 -1.29
C PHE A 95 -9.58 4.41 0.05
N THR A 96 -8.93 3.48 0.74
CA THR A 96 -9.42 2.91 2.00
C THR A 96 -8.34 2.99 3.09
N SER A 97 -8.73 3.33 4.31
CA SER A 97 -7.83 3.40 5.46
C SER A 97 -7.39 2.02 5.98
N THR A 98 -8.18 0.98 5.72
CA THR A 98 -7.93 -0.38 6.21
C THR A 98 -7.76 -1.38 5.08
N ILE A 99 -6.84 -2.33 5.29
CA ILE A 99 -6.62 -3.46 4.38
C ILE A 99 -7.83 -4.40 4.50
N ARG A 100 -8.61 -4.47 3.41
CA ARG A 100 -9.54 -5.57 3.06
C ARG A 100 -10.35 -6.19 4.20
N THR A 101 -11.35 -5.47 4.70
CA THR A 101 -12.46 -6.13 5.42
C THR A 101 -13.86 -5.64 5.04
N SER A 102 -14.00 -4.70 4.10
CA SER A 102 -15.28 -4.05 3.82
C SER A 102 -15.73 -4.07 2.36
N GLY A 103 -15.38 -5.13 1.62
CA GLY A 103 -16.02 -5.49 0.34
C GLY A 103 -17.20 -6.46 0.52
N LEU A 104 -17.56 -7.16 -0.58
CA LEU A 104 -18.55 -8.25 -0.63
C LEU A 104 -18.44 -9.25 0.53
N GLU A 105 -17.25 -9.38 1.14
CA GLU A 105 -16.96 -10.18 2.34
C GLU A 105 -17.85 -9.85 3.54
N ILE A 106 -18.30 -8.59 3.73
CA ILE A 106 -19.27 -8.24 4.78
C ILE A 106 -20.65 -8.80 4.46
N GLY A 107 -21.07 -8.72 3.19
CA GLY A 107 -22.31 -9.32 2.72
C GLY A 107 -22.29 -10.84 2.94
N TYR A 108 -21.18 -11.49 2.56
CA TYR A 108 -20.97 -12.91 2.83
C TYR A 108 -20.93 -13.21 4.34
N LYS A 109 -20.18 -12.47 5.17
CA LYS A 109 -20.14 -12.66 6.64
C LYS A 109 -21.51 -12.48 7.29
N LYS A 110 -22.31 -11.50 6.87
CA LYS A 110 -23.69 -11.32 7.36
C LYS A 110 -24.60 -12.48 6.95
N TYR A 111 -24.43 -12.99 5.73
CA TYR A 111 -25.20 -14.12 5.22
C TYR A 111 -24.86 -15.42 5.98
N PHE A 112 -23.58 -15.68 6.25
CA PHE A 112 -23.12 -16.86 7.01
C PHE A 112 -23.36 -16.77 8.52
N LYS A 113 -23.40 -15.59 9.12
CA LYS A 113 -23.80 -15.45 10.54
C LYS A 113 -25.28 -15.75 10.79
N LYS A 114 -26.15 -15.66 9.77
CA LYS A 114 -27.60 -15.91 9.91
C LYS A 114 -28.02 -17.37 9.79
N LYS A 115 -27.16 -18.25 9.27
CA LYS A 115 -27.43 -19.69 9.20
C LYS A 115 -26.30 -20.42 9.91
N ASN A 116 -26.62 -21.16 10.98
CA ASN A 116 -25.69 -22.06 11.68
C ASN A 116 -25.21 -23.20 10.76
N THR A 117 -24.41 -22.89 9.73
CA THR A 117 -23.99 -23.88 8.73
C THR A 117 -22.77 -24.69 9.13
N GLY A 118 -22.37 -24.72 10.41
CA GLY A 118 -21.24 -25.54 10.91
C GLY A 118 -19.85 -25.17 10.37
N LEU A 119 -19.76 -24.27 9.38
CA LEU A 119 -18.53 -23.84 8.72
C LEU A 119 -17.75 -22.75 9.49
N SER A 120 -17.89 -22.72 10.82
CA SER A 120 -17.32 -21.68 11.68
C SER A 120 -15.84 -21.91 12.04
N GLY A 121 -15.27 -23.09 11.75
CA GLY A 121 -14.00 -23.51 12.38
C GLY A 121 -12.69 -23.17 11.64
N HIS A 122 -12.70 -22.87 10.33
CA HIS A 122 -11.45 -22.85 9.56
C HIS A 122 -11.18 -21.59 8.73
N LEU A 123 -12.04 -20.57 8.84
CA LEU A 123 -11.78 -19.22 8.31
C LEU A 123 -11.46 -18.22 9.43
N GLU A 124 -10.89 -18.71 10.53
CA GLU A 124 -10.21 -17.87 11.52
C GLU A 124 -8.89 -17.35 10.93
N LEU A 125 -9.03 -16.29 10.12
CA LEU A 125 -8.33 -15.02 10.27
C LEU A 125 -7.12 -15.02 11.23
N GLY A 126 -6.04 -15.69 10.85
CA GLY A 126 -4.70 -15.53 11.41
C GLY A 126 -4.07 -14.14 11.20
N LEU A 127 -4.86 -13.08 10.96
CA LEU A 127 -4.38 -11.72 10.71
C LEU A 127 -5.16 -10.60 11.42
N LEU A 128 -6.18 -10.93 12.22
CA LEU A 128 -7.04 -9.90 12.86
C LEU A 128 -6.85 -9.74 14.37
N ASN A 129 -5.77 -10.29 14.92
CA ASN A 129 -5.30 -9.94 16.27
C ASN A 129 -4.04 -9.07 16.19
N ARG A 130 -4.20 -7.85 15.66
CA ARG A 130 -3.25 -6.77 15.93
C ARG A 130 -4.01 -5.58 16.54
N PRO A 131 -3.83 -5.29 17.83
CA PRO A 131 -4.31 -4.07 18.44
C PRO A 131 -3.38 -2.95 17.94
N LEU A 132 -3.75 -2.28 16.84
CA LEU A 132 -2.89 -1.25 16.24
C LEU A 132 -3.52 0.12 16.09
N LEU A 133 -4.78 0.28 16.47
CA LEU A 133 -5.21 1.58 16.96
C LEU A 133 -4.78 1.62 18.42
N ASN A 134 -3.59 2.18 18.65
CA ASN A 134 -3.14 2.57 19.98
C ASN A 134 -4.30 3.33 20.63
N GLU A 135 -4.79 2.85 21.76
CA GLU A 135 -5.90 3.44 22.50
C GLU A 135 -5.64 4.94 22.76
N GLN A 136 -4.37 5.30 22.96
CA GLN A 136 -3.91 6.68 23.08
C GLN A 136 -4.19 7.53 21.82
N LEU A 137 -4.11 6.95 20.63
CA LEU A 137 -4.34 7.64 19.36
C LEU A 137 -5.84 7.84 19.11
N VAL A 138 -6.65 6.84 19.49
CA VAL A 138 -8.12 6.97 19.47
C VAL A 138 -8.58 8.05 20.45
N SER A 139 -8.07 8.04 21.68
CA SER A 139 -8.35 9.10 22.67
C SER A 139 -7.88 10.48 22.19
N SER A 140 -6.73 10.56 21.52
CA SER A 140 -6.26 11.83 20.95
C SER A 140 -7.19 12.35 19.84
N LEU A 141 -7.75 11.48 19.01
CA LEU A 141 -8.68 11.86 17.96
C LEU A 141 -10.02 12.35 18.52
N VAL A 142 -10.55 11.66 19.53
CA VAL A 142 -11.77 12.10 20.24
C VAL A 142 -11.56 13.47 20.88
N SER A 143 -10.42 13.68 21.55
CA SER A 143 -10.11 14.99 22.14
C SER A 143 -9.98 16.12 21.11
N LEU A 144 -9.46 15.81 19.91
CA LEU A 144 -9.32 16.77 18.83
C LEU A 144 -10.68 17.15 18.22
N GLU A 145 -11.57 16.16 18.10
CA GLU A 145 -12.93 16.34 17.64
C GLU A 145 -13.74 17.23 18.60
N GLU A 146 -13.66 16.98 19.90
CA GLU A 146 -14.29 17.80 20.93
C GLU A 146 -13.77 19.26 20.89
N LEU A 147 -12.46 19.43 20.76
CA LEU A 147 -11.84 20.75 20.67
C LEU A 147 -12.30 21.51 19.42
N TYR A 148 -12.37 20.84 18.27
CA TYR A 148 -12.88 21.42 17.04
C TYR A 148 -14.35 21.85 17.17
N CYS A 149 -15.20 20.98 17.71
CA CYS A 149 -16.62 21.29 17.92
C CYS A 149 -16.82 22.48 18.85
N LYS A 150 -16.06 22.55 19.95
CA LYS A 150 -16.07 23.69 20.87
C LYS A 150 -15.67 24.98 20.17
N LYS A 151 -14.56 24.96 19.42
CA LYS A 151 -14.10 26.14 18.66
C LYS A 151 -15.09 26.56 17.59
N LYS A 152 -15.71 25.60 16.89
CA LYS A 152 -16.76 25.87 15.91
C LYS A 152 -17.99 26.53 16.54
N GLN A 153 -18.41 26.10 17.73
CA GLN A 153 -19.49 26.74 18.48
C GLN A 153 -19.12 28.16 18.95
N GLU A 154 -17.88 28.39 19.40
CA GLU A 154 -17.39 29.73 19.76
C GLU A 154 -17.38 30.72 18.58
N LEU A 155 -17.32 30.19 17.35
CA LEU A 155 -17.34 30.96 16.11
C LEU A 155 -18.77 31.19 15.57
N LEU A 156 -19.72 30.30 15.88
CA LEU A 156 -21.15 30.44 15.54
C LEU A 156 -21.79 31.58 16.35
N GLY A 157 -21.66 32.80 15.85
CA GLY A 157 -22.23 34.01 16.49
C GLY A 157 -21.41 35.27 16.22
N LYS A 158 -20.16 35.13 15.78
CA LYS A 158 -19.30 36.25 15.40
C LYS A 158 -19.52 36.58 13.92
N LYS A 159 -20.22 37.68 13.64
CA LYS A 159 -20.54 38.10 12.26
C LYS A 159 -19.35 38.67 11.48
N ASN A 160 -18.27 39.06 12.17
CA ASN A 160 -17.05 39.61 11.58
C ASN A 160 -15.85 38.74 11.94
N LEU A 161 -15.78 37.54 11.38
CA LEU A 161 -14.60 36.69 11.47
C LEU A 161 -13.64 37.08 10.33
N GLU A 162 -12.59 37.83 10.66
CA GLU A 162 -11.43 37.89 9.78
C GLU A 162 -10.83 36.48 9.74
N PHE A 163 -10.96 35.78 8.60
CA PHE A 163 -10.48 34.41 8.39
C PHE A 163 -8.94 34.28 8.49
N ILE A 164 -8.25 35.40 8.63
CA ILE A 164 -6.80 35.48 8.67
C ILE A 164 -6.44 35.90 10.09
N ASP A 165 -5.99 34.95 10.90
CA ASP A 165 -5.25 35.30 12.11
C ASP A 165 -4.01 36.08 11.65
N LYS A 166 -4.01 37.40 11.90
CA LYS A 166 -2.91 38.31 11.54
C LYS A 166 -1.58 37.86 12.15
N ASN A 167 -1.63 37.04 13.20
CA ASN A 167 -0.47 36.49 13.87
C ASN A 167 -0.14 35.05 13.45
N PHE A 168 -0.91 34.42 12.55
CA PHE A 168 -0.66 33.04 12.12
C PHE A 168 0.76 32.85 11.58
N ALA A 169 1.21 33.77 10.71
CA ALA A 169 2.56 33.74 10.16
C ALA A 169 3.64 33.91 11.24
N VAL A 170 3.39 34.75 12.24
CA VAL A 170 4.31 35.00 13.37
C VAL A 170 4.39 33.76 14.27
N ASN A 171 3.24 33.18 14.62
CA ASN A 171 3.13 31.99 15.45
C ASN A 171 3.79 30.77 14.78
N LEU A 172 3.49 30.54 13.50
CA LEU A 172 4.08 29.47 12.70
C LEU A 172 5.61 29.61 12.64
N LYS A 173 6.11 30.83 12.42
CA LYS A 173 7.55 31.11 12.41
C LYS A 173 8.18 30.78 13.76
N SER A 174 7.55 31.21 14.86
CA SER A 174 8.05 30.94 16.21
C SER A 174 8.11 29.45 16.56
N GLU A 175 7.10 28.67 16.16
CA GLU A 175 7.09 27.20 16.35
C GLU A 175 8.17 26.52 15.50
N LEU A 176 8.42 27.01 14.29
CA LEU A 176 9.45 26.49 13.40
C LEU A 176 10.87 26.81 13.92
N ASP A 177 11.07 28.01 14.47
CA ASP A 177 12.30 28.43 15.14
C ASP A 177 12.56 27.58 16.39
N GLU A 178 11.53 27.29 17.19
CA GLU A 178 11.65 26.40 18.36
C GLU A 178 11.98 24.96 17.93
N TYR A 179 11.33 24.45 16.88
CA TYR A 179 11.58 23.12 16.34
C TYR A 179 13.00 22.99 15.77
N THR A 180 13.47 23.99 15.02
CA THR A 180 14.84 24.01 14.49
C THR A 180 15.88 24.13 15.61
N ALA A 181 15.61 24.90 16.67
CA ALA A 181 16.45 24.93 17.86
C ALA A 181 16.50 23.58 18.59
N LYS A 182 15.38 22.85 18.67
CA LYS A 182 15.34 21.47 19.18
C LYS A 182 16.15 20.51 18.31
N LEU A 183 16.08 20.65 16.98
CA LEU A 183 16.88 19.83 16.06
C LEU A 183 18.38 20.06 16.22
N ARG A 184 18.82 21.32 16.35
CA ARG A 184 20.25 21.65 16.61
C ARG A 184 20.78 21.00 17.88
N LYS A 185 19.95 20.88 18.93
CA LYS A 185 20.34 20.18 20.17
C LYS A 185 20.50 18.65 20.02
N ILE A 186 19.88 18.05 19.00
CA ILE A 186 19.87 16.58 18.79
C ILE A 186 21.01 16.12 17.90
N THR A 187 21.48 16.96 16.97
CA THR A 187 22.72 16.74 16.22
C THR A 187 23.87 17.38 16.99
N PRO A 188 24.64 16.63 17.81
CA PRO A 188 25.91 17.14 18.28
C PRO A 188 26.76 17.45 17.05
N ASP A 189 27.24 18.68 16.97
CA ASP A 189 28.12 19.12 15.90
C ASP A 189 29.32 18.17 15.84
N HIS A 190 29.33 17.31 14.83
CA HIS A 190 30.58 16.78 14.30
C HIS A 190 31.21 17.93 13.53
N GLU A 191 31.76 18.89 14.27
CA GLU A 191 32.75 19.80 13.70
C GLU A 191 33.90 18.92 13.21
N ASP A 192 34.06 18.88 11.90
CA ASP A 192 35.26 18.39 11.25
C ASP A 192 36.44 19.22 11.76
N LYS A 193 37.11 18.71 12.78
CA LYS A 193 38.46 19.13 13.16
C LYS A 193 39.41 18.77 12.02
N ASN A 194 39.43 19.59 10.98
CA ASN A 194 40.59 19.70 10.11
C ASN A 194 41.69 20.41 10.91
N GLN A 195 42.53 19.60 11.54
CA GLN A 195 43.80 19.99 12.11
C GLN A 195 44.70 20.56 11.02
N SER A 196 44.96 21.86 11.07
CA SER A 196 46.26 22.40 10.69
C SER A 196 46.93 22.92 11.95
N ASN A 197 48.02 22.25 12.32
CA ASN A 197 48.98 22.63 13.35
C ASN A 197 49.31 24.12 13.32
N GLN A 198 49.35 24.76 14.50
CA GLN A 198 50.57 25.37 15.01
C GLN A 198 50.48 25.60 16.51
N ASN A 199 51.63 25.37 17.15
CA ASN A 199 51.90 25.42 18.58
C ASN A 199 51.60 26.80 19.18
N GLU A 200 51.21 26.84 20.46
CA GLU A 200 52.07 27.40 21.50
C GLU A 200 51.49 27.15 22.89
N GLU A 201 52.41 26.88 23.81
CA GLU A 201 52.23 26.66 25.24
C GLU A 201 51.61 27.90 25.92
N ASN A 202 50.78 27.67 26.94
CA ASN A 202 51.01 28.25 28.25
C ASN A 202 50.06 27.66 29.30
N ASP A 203 50.69 27.21 30.38
CA ASP A 203 50.10 26.84 31.66
C ASP A 203 49.27 27.98 32.27
N SER A 204 48.20 27.62 32.99
CA SER A 204 47.98 28.10 34.35
C SER A 204 46.81 27.38 35.03
N ASP A 205 47.13 26.88 36.22
CA ASP A 205 46.26 26.28 37.23
C ASP A 205 45.01 27.09 37.57
N SER A 206 43.90 26.42 37.89
CA SER A 206 43.46 26.20 39.29
C SER A 206 41.95 25.86 39.44
N ASN A 207 41.71 24.83 40.26
CA ASN A 207 40.61 24.60 41.21
C ASN A 207 39.14 24.87 40.82
N SER A 208 38.30 23.83 40.84
CA SER A 208 37.54 23.45 42.06
C SER A 208 36.40 22.46 41.79
N LEU A 209 36.41 21.42 42.64
CA LEU A 209 35.31 20.63 43.22
C LEU A 209 33.88 20.67 42.65
N ASN A 210 33.33 19.44 42.63
CA ASN A 210 32.01 19.05 43.15
C ASN A 210 30.92 18.71 42.12
N VAL A 211 30.82 17.44 41.69
CA VAL A 211 29.53 16.85 41.27
C VAL A 211 29.47 15.37 41.66
N ASN A 212 28.92 15.10 42.85
CA ASN A 212 28.27 13.83 43.14
C ASN A 212 26.76 13.95 42.85
N ASN A 213 26.18 12.83 42.40
CA ASN A 213 24.74 12.50 42.29
C ASN A 213 24.02 12.72 40.94
N SER A 214 24.18 11.75 40.02
CA SER A 214 23.15 11.44 39.01
C SER A 214 23.23 10.00 38.44
N LYS A 215 23.56 8.99 39.26
CA LYS A 215 23.75 7.60 38.78
C LYS A 215 22.49 6.73 38.57
N ILE A 216 21.27 7.26 38.68
CA ILE A 216 20.05 6.41 38.60
C ILE A 216 19.14 6.70 37.38
N LYS A 217 19.32 7.81 36.64
CA LYS A 217 18.46 8.12 35.47
C LYS A 217 18.95 7.64 34.10
N ASN A 218 20.19 7.15 33.98
CA ASN A 218 20.77 6.80 32.67
C ASN A 218 20.47 5.38 32.17
N LYS A 219 19.90 4.49 32.99
CA LYS A 219 19.70 3.08 32.60
C LYS A 219 18.55 2.90 31.60
N SER A 220 17.48 3.70 31.68
CA SER A 220 16.37 3.66 30.72
C SER A 220 16.76 4.24 29.35
N GLU A 221 17.59 5.29 29.35
CA GLU A 221 18.01 5.97 28.13
C GLU A 221 19.03 5.13 27.32
N ILE A 222 19.97 4.47 28.01
CA ILE A 222 20.90 3.51 27.41
C ILE A 222 20.14 2.32 26.80
N ASN A 223 19.14 1.77 27.50
CA ASN A 223 18.30 0.69 26.96
C ASN A 223 17.48 1.14 25.74
N SER A 224 17.02 2.39 25.70
CA SER A 224 16.33 2.95 24.54
C SER A 224 17.25 3.08 23.31
N LEU A 225 18.52 3.46 23.51
CA LEU A 225 19.53 3.59 22.47
C LEU A 225 19.98 2.23 21.93
N ILE A 226 20.16 1.24 22.81
CA ILE A 226 20.45 -0.16 22.42
C ILE A 226 19.30 -0.73 21.57
N ASN A 227 18.05 -0.50 21.99
CA ASN A 227 16.87 -0.94 21.22
C ASN A 227 16.75 -0.23 19.87
N LYS A 228 17.05 1.07 19.78
CA LYS A 228 17.10 1.81 18.50
C LYS A 228 18.20 1.28 17.57
N LYS A 229 19.40 0.99 18.09
CA LYS A 229 20.50 0.38 17.32
C LYS A 229 20.12 -1.00 16.79
N ASN A 230 19.48 -1.83 17.61
CA ASN A 230 19.00 -3.16 17.19
C ASN A 230 17.89 -3.08 16.12
N LYS A 231 16.98 -2.10 16.21
CA LYS A 231 15.95 -1.85 15.19
C LYS A 231 16.57 -1.43 13.85
N ARG A 232 17.58 -0.55 13.87
CA ARG A 232 18.30 -0.13 12.66
C ARG A 232 19.06 -1.30 12.01
N LYS A 233 19.77 -2.12 12.80
CA LYS A 233 20.43 -3.35 12.30
C LYS A 233 19.43 -4.32 11.67
N LYS A 234 18.27 -4.54 12.31
CA LYS A 234 17.21 -5.42 11.78
C LYS A 234 16.58 -4.88 10.49
N MET A 235 16.42 -3.56 10.36
CA MET A 235 15.91 -2.92 9.14
C MET A 235 16.93 -2.98 8.00
N ALA A 236 18.22 -2.72 8.29
CA ALA A 236 19.30 -2.85 7.33
C ALA A 236 19.42 -4.30 6.80
N LEU A 237 19.32 -5.29 7.69
CA LEU A 237 19.31 -6.71 7.31
C LEU A 237 18.11 -7.06 6.40
N LYS A 238 16.91 -6.55 6.72
CA LYS A 238 15.73 -6.74 5.85
C LYS A 238 15.94 -6.12 4.47
N PHE A 239 16.52 -4.93 4.40
CA PHE A 239 16.80 -4.25 3.14
C PHE A 239 17.84 -5.01 2.30
N TYR A 240 18.91 -5.48 2.94
CA TYR A 240 19.92 -6.32 2.31
C TYR A 240 19.33 -7.62 1.74
N LEU A 241 18.49 -8.33 2.52
CA LEU A 241 17.82 -9.54 2.06
C LEU A 241 16.84 -9.28 0.90
N ALA A 242 16.09 -8.17 0.94
CA ALA A 242 15.20 -7.77 -0.15
C ALA A 242 15.99 -7.46 -1.44
N LYS A 243 17.11 -6.74 -1.33
CA LYS A 243 18.01 -6.46 -2.45
C LYS A 243 18.57 -7.75 -3.06
N LYS A 244 19.10 -8.66 -2.24
CA LYS A 244 19.64 -9.95 -2.70
C LYS A 244 18.57 -10.82 -3.39
N LYS A 245 17.33 -10.79 -2.91
CA LYS A 245 16.20 -11.49 -3.54
C LYS A 245 15.84 -10.90 -4.91
N ALA A 246 15.89 -9.58 -5.06
CA ALA A 246 15.65 -8.91 -6.34
C ALA A 246 16.76 -9.21 -7.37
N GLU A 247 18.02 -9.27 -6.94
CA GLU A 247 19.16 -9.66 -7.78
C GLU A 247 19.01 -11.08 -8.32
N LEU A 248 18.67 -12.05 -7.46
CA LEU A 248 18.39 -13.44 -7.87
C LEU A 248 17.24 -13.54 -8.89
N TYR A 249 16.19 -12.73 -8.72
CA TYR A 249 15.05 -12.72 -9.64
C TYR A 249 15.44 -12.17 -11.02
N LEU A 250 16.26 -11.13 -11.07
CA LEU A 250 16.78 -10.58 -12.32
C LEU A 250 17.71 -11.57 -13.04
N GLU A 251 18.52 -12.31 -12.30
CA GLU A 251 19.40 -13.34 -12.85
C GLU A 251 18.61 -14.51 -13.45
N LYS A 252 17.53 -14.93 -12.79
CA LYS A 252 16.60 -15.92 -13.34
C LYS A 252 15.96 -15.46 -14.66
N ILE A 253 15.50 -14.21 -14.75
CA ILE A 253 14.95 -13.66 -15.99
C ILE A 253 16.00 -13.63 -17.11
N LYS A 254 17.25 -13.30 -16.79
CA LYS A 254 18.34 -13.33 -17.78
C LYS A 254 18.59 -14.75 -18.30
N GLN A 255 18.57 -15.75 -17.43
CA GLN A 255 18.72 -17.16 -17.83
C GLN A 255 17.55 -17.63 -18.71
N GLU A 256 16.30 -17.29 -18.35
CA GLU A 256 15.13 -17.63 -19.16
C GLU A 256 15.22 -17.05 -20.58
N ARG A 257 15.65 -15.79 -20.72
CA ARG A 257 15.87 -15.16 -22.04
C ARG A 257 16.99 -15.81 -22.83
N LEU A 258 18.07 -16.26 -22.18
CA LEU A 258 19.15 -16.98 -22.86
C LEU A 258 18.67 -18.34 -23.40
N MET A 259 17.79 -19.02 -22.66
CA MET A 259 17.19 -20.28 -23.09
C MET A 259 16.18 -20.09 -24.23
N GLU A 260 15.39 -19.01 -24.22
CA GLU A 260 14.49 -18.66 -25.32
C GLU A 260 15.25 -18.37 -26.61
N ASN A 261 16.38 -17.66 -26.53
CA ASN A 261 17.24 -17.40 -27.69
C ASN A 261 17.90 -18.65 -28.26
N PHE A 262 18.14 -19.68 -27.43
CA PHE A 262 18.73 -20.95 -27.88
C PHE A 262 17.71 -21.84 -28.61
N ASN A 263 16.44 -21.77 -28.24
CA ASN A 263 15.37 -22.58 -28.85
C ASN A 263 14.69 -21.89 -30.05
N GLY A 264 15.04 -20.64 -30.33
CA GLY A 264 14.52 -19.85 -31.45
C GLY A 264 15.39 -19.82 -32.70
N MET A 265 16.48 -20.60 -32.76
CA MET A 265 17.23 -20.74 -34.01
C MET A 265 16.41 -21.59 -35.00
N PRO A 266 15.94 -21.02 -36.13
CA PRO A 266 15.30 -21.82 -37.15
C PRO A 266 16.30 -22.86 -37.63
N SER A 267 15.91 -24.13 -37.67
CA SER A 267 16.73 -25.15 -38.32
C SER A 267 16.88 -24.75 -39.79
N ASP A 268 18.10 -24.79 -40.33
CA ASP A 268 18.47 -24.33 -41.68
C ASP A 268 17.71 -25.01 -42.85
N ASN A 269 16.70 -25.86 -42.57
CA ASN A 269 15.94 -26.59 -43.58
C ASN A 269 14.67 -25.88 -44.10
N ASP A 270 14.27 -24.72 -43.59
CA ASP A 270 13.00 -24.06 -43.98
C ASP A 270 13.15 -22.76 -44.80
N LEU A 271 14.35 -22.43 -45.28
CA LEU A 271 14.57 -21.29 -46.18
C LEU A 271 14.42 -21.69 -47.67
N GLN A 272 13.21 -22.09 -48.07
CA GLN A 272 12.77 -22.01 -49.46
C GLN A 272 11.80 -20.83 -49.62
N PHE A 273 12.34 -19.63 -49.79
CA PHE A 273 11.57 -18.47 -50.24
C PHE A 273 11.25 -18.62 -51.74
N LYS A 274 9.98 -18.89 -52.06
CA LYS A 274 9.44 -18.60 -53.40
C LYS A 274 9.29 -17.09 -53.54
N LEU A 275 9.99 -16.49 -54.50
CA LEU A 275 9.68 -15.13 -54.96
C LEU A 275 8.28 -15.13 -55.60
N PRO A 276 7.44 -14.11 -55.33
CA PRO A 276 6.25 -13.87 -56.12
C PRO A 276 6.65 -13.30 -57.47
N GLU A 277 6.27 -13.98 -58.55
CA GLU A 277 6.34 -13.46 -59.91
C GLU A 277 5.40 -12.23 -60.01
N LEU A 278 5.98 -11.09 -60.36
CA LEU A 278 5.26 -9.87 -60.69
C LEU A 278 4.98 -9.89 -62.20
N ASP A 279 3.74 -10.22 -62.55
CA ASP A 279 3.22 -10.04 -63.90
C ASP A 279 3.06 -8.54 -64.19
N PHE A 280 3.80 -8.07 -65.20
CA PHE A 280 3.56 -6.79 -65.84
C PHE A 280 2.87 -7.04 -67.19
N THR A 281 1.56 -6.81 -67.21
CA THR A 281 0.77 -6.57 -68.43
C THR A 281 -0.04 -5.30 -68.25
#